data_AF-A0A352T0M8-F1
#
_entry.id   AF-A0A352T0M8-F1
#
_cell.length_a   1.000
_cell.length_b   1.000
_cell.length_c   1.000
_cell.angle_alpha   90.00
_cell.angle_beta   90.00
_cell.angle_gamma   90.00
#
_symmetry.space_group_name_H-M   'P 1'
#
loop_
_entity.id
_entity.type
_entity.pdbx_description
1 polymer ?
#
loop_
_entity_poly.entity_id
_entity_poly.type
_entity_poly.pdbx_seq_one_letter_code
_entity_poly.pdbx_strand_id
1 'polypeptide(L)'
;IGKSKSTVSKYESGEIAIDIATLYDIASALNTSMVILTDYQENKKADVEQSRIWQADQLYMYHQSGEITYSSFMRLRKDEANNKTIATLYYKVDNLDNFQDCDCIYQGYMSHHENILNFNLQNCMYNSESVLINFFVPIRKTATISGLISGLEDITLRPSSHKVVLSKTPLSDDEQKELLKLSKDVIKRLRDERVFRVDD
;
A
#
# COMPACT_ATOMS: atom_id res chain seq x y z
N ILE A 1 -26.64 7.75 -8.53
CA ILE A 1 -26.52 9.06 -7.84
C ILE A 1 -27.59 10.11 -8.21
N GLY A 2 -28.63 9.80 -9.00
CA GLY A 2 -29.73 10.76 -9.25
C GLY A 2 -29.36 12.06 -10.01
N LYS A 3 -28.17 12.12 -10.63
CA LYS A 3 -27.70 13.25 -11.44
C LYS A 3 -27.79 12.91 -12.93
N SER A 4 -27.97 13.93 -13.78
CA SER A 4 -28.01 13.76 -15.23
C SER A 4 -26.62 13.40 -15.79
N LYS A 5 -26.56 12.75 -16.96
CA LYS A 5 -25.29 12.47 -17.65
C LYS A 5 -24.46 13.73 -17.87
N SER A 6 -25.11 14.84 -18.23
CA SER A 6 -24.43 16.13 -18.39
C SER A 6 -23.83 16.61 -17.07
N THR A 7 -24.55 16.49 -15.96
CA THR A 7 -24.05 16.87 -14.63
C THR A 7 -22.83 16.05 -14.22
N VAL A 8 -22.84 14.73 -14.47
CA VAL A 8 -21.69 13.87 -14.16
C VAL A 8 -20.46 14.27 -14.99
N SER A 9 -20.63 14.48 -16.30
CA SER A 9 -19.53 14.93 -17.17
C SER A 9 -18.93 16.27 -16.71
N LYS A 10 -19.77 17.19 -16.19
CA LYS A 10 -19.30 18.47 -15.61
C LYS A 10 -18.52 18.30 -14.30
N TYR A 11 -18.80 17.25 -13.53
CA TYR A 11 -18.01 16.90 -12.35
C TYR A 11 -16.65 16.34 -12.77
N GLU A 12 -16.61 15.43 -13.73
CA GLU A 12 -15.39 14.79 -14.23
C GLU A 12 -14.43 15.80 -14.89
N SER A 13 -14.96 16.81 -15.60
CA SER A 13 -14.17 17.86 -16.22
C SER A 13 -13.79 19.01 -15.28
N GLY A 14 -14.33 19.03 -14.06
CA GLY A 14 -14.14 20.13 -13.11
C GLY A 14 -14.88 21.44 -13.47
N GLU A 15 -15.86 21.39 -14.37
CA GLU A 15 -16.66 22.57 -14.75
C GLU A 15 -17.57 23.07 -13.60
N ILE A 16 -18.02 22.15 -12.74
CA ILE A 16 -18.83 22.48 -11.56
C ILE A 16 -18.31 21.73 -10.32
N ALA A 17 -18.42 22.37 -9.15
CA ALA A 17 -18.02 21.77 -7.89
C ALA A 17 -18.96 20.63 -7.47
N ILE A 18 -18.40 19.59 -6.85
CA ILE A 18 -19.14 18.49 -6.23
C ILE A 18 -19.31 18.79 -4.75
N ASP A 19 -20.53 18.74 -4.23
CA ASP A 19 -20.79 18.85 -2.80
C ASP A 19 -20.48 17.53 -2.05
N ILE A 20 -20.22 17.63 -0.74
CA ILE A 20 -19.83 16.47 0.09
C ILE A 20 -20.91 15.38 0.11
N ALA A 21 -22.21 15.75 0.14
CA ALA A 21 -23.28 14.75 0.13
C ALA A 21 -23.30 13.98 -1.19
N THR A 22 -23.14 14.67 -2.33
CA THR A 22 -22.99 14.03 -3.64
C THR A 22 -21.73 13.14 -3.70
N LEU A 23 -20.61 13.52 -3.06
CA LEU A 23 -19.43 12.63 -2.96
C LEU A 23 -19.74 11.34 -2.20
N TYR A 24 -20.50 11.39 -1.11
CA TYR A 24 -20.96 10.18 -0.40
C TYR A 24 -21.92 9.35 -1.25
N ASP A 25 -22.83 9.98 -2.00
CA ASP A 25 -23.71 9.27 -2.93
C ASP A 25 -22.91 8.55 -4.03
N ILE A 26 -21.85 9.18 -4.54
CA ILE A 26 -20.92 8.59 -5.51
C ILE A 26 -20.17 7.41 -4.86
N ALA A 27 -19.61 7.61 -3.68
CA ALA A 27 -18.92 6.56 -2.93
C ALA A 27 -19.84 5.33 -2.72
N SER A 28 -21.06 5.57 -2.26
CA SER A 28 -22.07 4.52 -2.06
C SER A 28 -22.46 3.83 -3.37
N ALA A 29 -22.67 4.59 -4.46
CA ALA A 29 -23.01 4.01 -5.76
C ALA A 29 -21.88 3.17 -6.36
N LEU A 30 -20.62 3.52 -6.05
CA LEU A 30 -19.42 2.78 -6.43
C LEU A 30 -19.04 1.69 -5.41
N ASN A 31 -19.82 1.52 -4.33
CA ASN A 31 -19.54 0.65 -3.21
C ASN A 31 -18.16 0.88 -2.57
N THR A 32 -17.64 2.10 -2.62
CA THR A 32 -16.28 2.48 -2.17
C THR A 32 -16.32 3.45 -0.99
N SER A 33 -15.15 3.73 -0.40
CA SER A 33 -14.99 4.69 0.69
C SER A 33 -14.79 6.12 0.14
N MET A 34 -15.35 7.12 0.83
CA MET A 34 -15.14 8.54 0.49
C MET A 34 -13.66 8.96 0.53
N VAL A 35 -12.82 8.23 1.27
CA VAL A 35 -11.39 8.53 1.32
C VAL A 35 -10.73 8.31 -0.04
N ILE A 36 -11.17 7.33 -0.82
CA ILE A 36 -10.62 7.06 -2.17
C ILE A 36 -10.94 8.22 -3.12
N LEU A 37 -12.12 8.82 -2.98
CA LEU A 37 -12.54 9.97 -3.80
C LEU A 37 -11.82 11.27 -3.45
N THR A 38 -11.19 11.33 -2.26
CA THR A 38 -10.56 12.54 -1.73
C THR A 38 -9.05 12.39 -1.55
N ASP A 39 -8.47 11.26 -2.00
CA ASP A 39 -7.03 11.01 -1.96
C ASP A 39 -6.31 11.74 -3.10
N TYR A 40 -6.40 13.07 -3.10
CA TYR A 40 -5.68 13.97 -4.00
C TYR A 40 -4.74 14.86 -3.18
N GLN A 41 -3.47 14.92 -3.59
CA GLN A 41 -2.47 15.86 -3.08
C GLN A 41 -1.78 16.48 -4.29
N GLU A 42 -1.53 17.80 -4.26
CA GLU A 42 -0.60 18.43 -5.20
C GLU A 42 0.76 17.76 -5.06
N ASN A 43 1.38 17.37 -6.18
CA ASN A 43 2.73 16.80 -6.23
C ASN A 43 3.77 17.83 -5.75
N LYS A 44 3.89 18.04 -4.44
CA LYS A 44 5.01 18.73 -3.85
C LYS A 44 6.19 17.78 -3.91
N LYS A 45 7.20 18.12 -4.71
CA LYS A 45 8.49 17.39 -4.73
C LYS A 45 9.15 17.55 -3.37
N ALA A 46 8.85 16.67 -2.43
CA ALA A 46 9.65 16.50 -1.23
C ALA A 46 11.05 15.98 -1.64
N ASP A 47 12.08 16.31 -0.87
CA ASP A 47 13.44 15.83 -1.11
C ASP A 47 13.54 14.34 -0.71
N VAL A 48 13.08 13.45 -1.62
CA VAL A 48 12.91 12.00 -1.41
C VAL A 48 14.22 11.32 -1.03
N GLU A 49 15.37 11.86 -1.46
CA GLU A 49 16.66 11.23 -1.23
C GLU A 49 17.09 11.28 0.25
N GLN A 50 16.81 12.39 0.94
CA GLN A 50 17.34 12.60 2.30
C GLN A 50 16.44 12.06 3.42
N SER A 51 15.15 11.85 3.16
CA SER A 51 14.20 11.38 4.17
C SER A 51 14.36 9.89 4.47
N ARG A 52 14.01 9.48 5.70
CA ARG A 52 13.93 8.06 6.07
C ARG A 52 12.66 7.46 5.47
N ILE A 53 12.64 6.13 5.26
CA ILE A 53 11.54 5.47 4.55
C ILE A 53 10.16 5.68 5.20
N TRP A 54 10.09 5.72 6.53
CA TRP A 54 8.85 6.02 7.28
C TRP A 54 8.44 7.51 7.28
N GLN A 55 9.23 8.37 6.66
CA GLN A 55 8.95 9.80 6.50
C GLN A 55 8.58 10.16 5.05
N ALA A 56 8.56 9.18 4.14
CA ALA A 56 8.12 9.41 2.77
C ALA A 56 6.60 9.60 2.72
N ASP A 57 6.12 10.40 1.76
CA ASP A 57 4.68 10.55 1.51
C ASP A 57 4.15 9.45 0.58
N GLN A 58 5.05 8.77 -0.13
CA GLN A 58 4.74 7.68 -1.05
C GLN A 58 5.83 6.60 -0.99
N LEU A 59 5.40 5.36 -1.15
CA LEU A 59 6.25 4.17 -1.11
C LEU A 59 5.77 3.18 -2.17
N TYR A 60 6.68 2.35 -2.63
CA TYR A 60 6.45 1.26 -3.57
C TYR A 60 6.67 -0.05 -2.86
N MET A 61 5.71 -0.97 -2.98
CA MET A 61 5.79 -2.29 -2.36
C MET A 61 5.74 -3.36 -3.43
N TYR A 62 6.61 -4.36 -3.30
CA TYR A 62 6.71 -5.48 -4.23
C TYR A 62 6.56 -6.79 -3.47
N HIS A 63 5.90 -7.76 -4.08
CA HIS A 63 5.83 -9.12 -3.57
C HIS A 63 5.72 -10.11 -4.73
N GLN A 64 6.12 -11.35 -4.49
CA GLN A 64 6.02 -12.41 -5.47
C GLN A 64 4.97 -13.44 -5.04
N SER A 65 4.10 -13.84 -5.96
CA SER A 65 3.22 -15.00 -5.80
C SER A 65 3.31 -15.89 -7.03
N GLY A 66 3.83 -17.11 -6.84
CA GLY A 66 4.26 -17.96 -7.94
C GLY A 66 5.37 -17.31 -8.76
N GLU A 67 5.22 -17.28 -10.08
CA GLU A 67 6.18 -16.67 -11.02
C GLU A 67 5.92 -15.17 -11.25
N ILE A 68 4.82 -14.63 -10.71
CA ILE A 68 4.40 -13.25 -10.94
C ILE A 68 4.91 -12.36 -9.81
N THR A 69 5.56 -11.26 -10.18
CA THR A 69 5.89 -10.17 -9.25
C THR A 69 4.83 -9.10 -9.36
N TYR A 70 4.22 -8.77 -8.25
CA TYR A 70 3.20 -7.74 -8.14
C TYR A 70 3.80 -6.46 -7.59
N SER A 71 3.45 -5.34 -8.23
CA SER A 71 3.75 -4.00 -7.76
C SER A 71 2.57 -3.44 -6.97
N SER A 72 2.82 -2.59 -6.00
CA SER A 72 1.80 -1.91 -5.21
C SER A 72 2.28 -0.51 -4.85
N PHE A 73 1.34 0.43 -4.76
CA PHE A 73 1.63 1.81 -4.41
C PHE A 73 1.03 2.12 -3.04
N MET A 74 1.82 2.72 -2.17
CA MET A 74 1.38 3.10 -0.83
C MET A 74 1.55 4.60 -0.63
N ARG A 75 0.47 5.25 -0.22
CA ARG A 75 0.45 6.66 0.14
C ARG A 75 0.37 6.83 1.64
N LEU A 76 1.19 7.72 2.18
CA LEU A 76 1.25 8.06 3.59
C LEU A 76 0.78 9.50 3.79
N ARG A 77 -0.17 9.68 4.72
CA ARG A 77 -0.71 11.00 5.08
C ARG A 77 -0.64 11.18 6.58
N LYS A 78 -0.09 12.30 7.03
CA LYS A 78 -0.16 12.67 8.44
C LYS A 78 -1.57 13.09 8.82
N ASP A 79 -2.07 12.48 9.87
CA ASP A 79 -3.27 12.91 10.59
C ASP A 79 -2.81 13.75 11.78
N GLU A 80 -2.71 15.06 11.55
CA GLU A 80 -2.26 16.05 12.54
C GLU A 80 -3.13 16.06 13.80
N ALA A 81 -4.43 15.72 13.69
CA ALA A 81 -5.34 15.72 14.83
C ALA A 81 -5.05 14.58 15.81
N ASN A 82 -4.66 13.41 15.30
CA ASN A 82 -4.41 12.21 16.10
C ASN A 82 -2.93 11.88 16.26
N ASN A 83 -2.03 12.68 15.67
CA ASN A 83 -0.60 12.41 15.59
C ASN A 83 -0.30 10.98 15.09
N LYS A 84 -1.04 10.56 14.06
CA LYS A 84 -0.90 9.25 13.41
C LYS A 84 -0.55 9.45 11.94
N THR A 85 0.02 8.42 11.33
CA THR A 85 0.17 8.37 9.87
C THR A 85 -0.86 7.40 9.32
N ILE A 86 -1.76 7.89 8.47
CA ILE A 86 -2.69 7.08 7.69
C ILE A 86 -1.92 6.54 6.49
N ALA A 87 -2.09 5.25 6.23
CA ALA A 87 -1.54 4.59 5.04
C ALA A 87 -2.69 4.09 4.17
N THR A 88 -2.65 4.43 2.88
CA THR A 88 -3.52 3.89 1.84
C THR A 88 -2.65 3.04 0.90
N LEU A 89 -2.93 1.74 0.82
CA LEU A 89 -2.24 0.81 -0.05
C LEU A 89 -3.14 0.45 -1.24
N TYR A 90 -2.69 0.83 -2.43
CA TYR A 90 -3.22 0.37 -3.71
C TYR A 90 -2.47 -0.92 -4.06
N TYR A 91 -3.10 -2.05 -3.80
CA TYR A 91 -2.53 -3.38 -3.85
C TYR A 91 -2.66 -3.97 -5.25
N LYS A 92 -1.57 -4.57 -5.75
CA LYS A 92 -1.46 -5.18 -7.09
C LYS A 92 -1.92 -4.21 -8.19
N VAL A 93 -1.10 -3.19 -8.44
CA VAL A 93 -1.30 -2.21 -9.53
C VAL A 93 -0.62 -2.70 -10.80
N ASP A 94 -1.30 -2.53 -11.93
CA ASP A 94 -0.76 -2.89 -13.25
C ASP A 94 0.28 -1.87 -13.74
N ASN A 95 0.06 -0.59 -13.42
CA ASN A 95 0.96 0.49 -13.80
C ASN A 95 1.14 1.46 -12.62
N LEU A 96 2.39 1.66 -12.19
CA LEU A 96 2.73 2.61 -11.12
C LEU A 96 2.41 4.07 -11.46
N ASP A 97 2.34 4.43 -12.75
CA ASP A 97 1.92 5.76 -13.19
C ASP A 97 0.39 5.94 -13.12
N ASN A 98 -0.37 4.84 -13.08
CA ASN A 98 -1.82 4.82 -12.96
C ASN A 98 -2.28 3.88 -11.83
N PHE A 99 -1.84 4.17 -10.60
CA PHE A 99 -2.12 3.35 -9.41
C PHE A 99 -3.60 3.22 -9.04
N GLN A 100 -4.50 3.96 -9.71
CA GLN A 100 -5.94 3.87 -9.49
C GLN A 100 -6.53 2.58 -10.06
N ASP A 101 -5.85 1.97 -11.03
CA ASP A 101 -6.18 0.64 -11.57
C ASP A 101 -5.42 -0.42 -10.75
N CYS A 102 -6.09 -0.91 -9.71
CA CYS A 102 -5.53 -1.84 -8.73
C CYS A 102 -6.57 -2.89 -8.35
N ASP A 103 -6.11 -4.08 -7.95
CA ASP A 103 -7.02 -5.15 -7.53
C ASP A 103 -7.78 -4.79 -6.25
N CYS A 104 -7.11 -4.11 -5.31
CA CYS A 104 -7.69 -3.81 -4.01
C CYS A 104 -7.07 -2.58 -3.35
N ILE A 105 -7.87 -1.88 -2.54
CA ILE A 105 -7.40 -0.77 -1.72
C ILE A 105 -7.54 -1.15 -0.24
N TYR A 106 -6.43 -1.04 0.48
CA TYR A 106 -6.38 -1.16 1.93
C TYR A 106 -6.10 0.19 2.57
N GLN A 107 -6.68 0.44 3.74
CA GLN A 107 -6.41 1.65 4.50
C GLN A 107 -6.32 1.37 5.98
N GLY A 108 -5.43 2.08 6.65
CA GLY A 108 -5.33 2.05 8.10
C GLY A 108 -4.18 2.92 8.57
N TYR A 109 -3.45 2.44 9.57
CA TYR A 109 -2.41 3.23 10.22
C TYR A 109 -1.03 2.62 10.05
N MET A 110 -0.06 3.50 9.82
CA MET A 110 1.35 3.24 9.97
C MET A 110 1.77 3.63 11.39
N SER A 111 2.52 2.75 12.05
CA SER A 111 3.28 3.10 13.25
C SER A 111 4.75 2.80 13.05
N HIS A 112 5.58 3.62 13.67
CA HIS A 112 7.02 3.48 13.64
C HIS A 112 7.54 3.66 15.07
N HIS A 113 8.06 2.58 15.64
CA HIS A 113 8.62 2.55 16.97
C HIS A 113 10.01 1.93 16.92
N GLU A 114 11.02 2.72 17.30
CA GLU A 114 12.43 2.33 17.25
C GLU A 114 12.87 1.89 15.85
N ASN A 115 13.07 0.60 15.64
CA ASN A 115 13.48 -0.02 14.39
C ASN A 115 12.37 -0.90 13.79
N ILE A 116 11.13 -0.74 14.23
CA ILE A 116 9.98 -1.49 13.74
C ILE A 116 9.03 -0.53 13.04
N LEU A 117 8.75 -0.83 11.78
CA LEU A 117 7.73 -0.16 10.97
C LEU A 117 6.62 -1.15 10.70
N ASN A 118 5.39 -0.80 11.06
CA ASN A 118 4.24 -1.67 10.89
C ASN A 118 3.05 -0.91 10.30
N PHE A 119 2.30 -1.64 9.49
CA PHE A 119 1.07 -1.17 8.85
C PHE A 119 -0.05 -2.14 9.21
N ASN A 120 -1.12 -1.64 9.80
CA ASN A 120 -2.34 -2.39 10.03
C ASN A 120 -3.44 -1.77 9.17
N LEU A 121 -3.79 -2.45 8.08
CA LEU A 121 -4.64 -1.92 7.03
C LEU A 121 -5.85 -2.84 6.80
N GLN A 122 -7.03 -2.26 6.72
CA GLN A 122 -8.27 -2.96 6.42
C GLN A 122 -8.67 -2.74 4.96
N ASN A 123 -9.21 -3.78 4.31
CA ASN A 123 -9.73 -3.65 2.96
C ASN A 123 -10.91 -2.66 2.94
N CYS A 124 -10.85 -1.65 2.07
CA CYS A 124 -11.86 -0.59 1.98
C CYS A 124 -13.23 -1.07 1.48
N MET A 125 -13.28 -2.22 0.80
CA MET A 125 -14.50 -2.82 0.25
C MET A 125 -15.04 -3.93 1.15
N TYR A 126 -14.15 -4.69 1.80
CA TYR A 126 -14.50 -5.88 2.59
C TYR A 126 -13.94 -5.82 4.01
N ASN A 127 -14.77 -5.44 4.98
CA ASN A 127 -14.36 -5.32 6.38
C ASN A 127 -13.83 -6.62 7.02
N SER A 128 -14.15 -7.78 6.45
CA SER A 128 -13.66 -9.09 6.90
C SER A 128 -12.19 -9.33 6.57
N GLU A 129 -11.58 -8.51 5.74
CA GLU A 129 -10.21 -8.67 5.28
C GLU A 129 -9.33 -7.52 5.78
N SER A 130 -8.16 -7.88 6.29
CA SER A 130 -7.14 -6.94 6.74
C SER A 130 -5.76 -7.53 6.51
N VAL A 131 -4.79 -6.67 6.29
CA VAL A 131 -3.40 -7.03 6.13
C VAL A 131 -2.57 -6.39 7.23
N LEU A 132 -1.64 -7.17 7.77
CA LEU A 132 -0.60 -6.69 8.65
C LEU A 132 0.72 -6.75 7.89
N ILE A 133 1.39 -5.61 7.77
CA ILE A 133 2.70 -5.51 7.11
C ILE A 133 3.73 -5.08 8.16
N ASN A 134 4.82 -5.85 8.31
CA ASN A 134 5.87 -5.56 9.28
C ASN A 134 7.23 -5.53 8.61
N PHE A 135 8.04 -4.55 9.03
CA PHE A 135 9.41 -4.39 8.60
C PHE A 135 10.31 -4.14 9.80
N PHE A 136 11.50 -4.73 9.76
CA PHE A 136 12.62 -4.27 10.55
C PHE A 136 13.34 -3.19 9.77
N VAL A 137 13.57 -2.04 10.38
CA VAL A 137 14.19 -0.89 9.74
C VAL A 137 15.63 -0.76 10.23
N PRO A 138 16.63 -0.93 9.35
CA PRO A 138 18.02 -0.77 9.72
C PRO A 138 18.32 0.65 10.24
N ILE A 139 19.26 0.75 11.18
CA ILE A 139 19.73 2.05 11.70
C ILE A 139 20.35 2.90 10.58
N ARG A 140 20.97 2.24 9.60
CA ARG A 140 21.53 2.88 8.41
C ARG A 140 20.40 3.32 7.49
N LYS A 141 20.53 4.49 6.87
CA LYS A 141 19.60 4.92 5.82
C LYS A 141 19.68 3.92 4.66
N THR A 142 18.58 3.22 4.39
CA THR A 142 18.42 2.35 3.23
C THR A 142 17.33 2.92 2.32
N ALA A 143 17.46 2.67 1.02
CA ALA A 143 16.42 3.02 0.04
C ALA A 143 15.28 2.00 0.05
N THR A 144 15.59 0.76 0.43
CA THR A 144 14.70 -0.38 0.49
C THR A 144 14.78 -1.07 1.85
N ILE A 145 13.69 -1.73 2.25
CA ILE A 145 13.64 -2.64 3.41
C ILE A 145 12.81 -3.87 3.06
N SER A 146 13.22 -5.04 3.58
CA SER A 146 12.46 -6.28 3.42
C SER A 146 11.55 -6.51 4.63
N GLY A 147 10.39 -7.12 4.39
CA GLY A 147 9.41 -7.39 5.43
C GLY A 147 8.44 -8.49 5.07
N LEU A 148 7.36 -8.56 5.83
CA LEU A 148 6.29 -9.54 5.66
C LEU A 148 4.95 -8.84 5.55
N ILE A 149 4.14 -9.25 4.58
CA ILE A 149 2.70 -9.01 4.57
C ILE A 149 1.98 -10.29 4.97
N SER A 150 1.04 -10.19 5.91
CA SER A 150 0.18 -11.29 6.35
C SER A 150 -1.27 -10.88 6.18
N GLY A 151 -2.08 -11.75 5.58
CA GLY A 151 -3.48 -11.49 5.26
C GLY A 151 -4.16 -12.74 4.73
N LEU A 152 -5.17 -12.57 3.88
CA LEU A 152 -5.82 -13.66 3.16
C LEU A 152 -5.25 -13.77 1.74
N GLU A 153 -5.17 -15.00 1.23
CA GLU A 153 -4.91 -15.23 -0.19
C GLU A 153 -6.19 -15.02 -1.01
N ASP A 154 -6.10 -14.27 -2.12
CA ASP A 154 -7.22 -13.86 -2.97
C ASP A 154 -8.13 -15.02 -3.41
N ILE A 155 -7.55 -16.18 -3.75
CA ILE A 155 -8.30 -17.30 -4.34
C ILE A 155 -8.92 -18.18 -3.26
N THR A 156 -8.13 -18.61 -2.29
CA THR A 156 -8.58 -19.63 -1.31
C THR A 156 -9.10 -19.03 -0.02
N LEU A 157 -8.92 -17.71 0.18
CA LEU A 157 -9.20 -16.99 1.43
C LEU A 157 -8.51 -17.61 2.65
N ARG A 158 -7.43 -18.37 2.42
CA ARG A 158 -6.62 -18.92 3.50
C ARG A 158 -5.66 -17.86 4.01
N PRO A 159 -5.40 -17.82 5.33
CA PRO A 159 -4.33 -17.02 5.89
C PRO A 159 -3.01 -17.35 5.19
N SER A 160 -2.34 -16.33 4.68
CA SER A 160 -1.06 -16.46 3.99
C SER A 160 -0.11 -15.36 4.42
N SER A 161 1.17 -15.55 4.13
CA SER A 161 2.19 -14.53 4.34
C SER A 161 3.22 -14.56 3.24
N HIS A 162 3.59 -13.37 2.76
CA HIS A 162 4.56 -13.19 1.68
C HIS A 162 5.71 -12.31 2.15
N LYS A 163 6.92 -12.59 1.65
CA LYS A 163 8.01 -11.63 1.72
C LYS A 163 7.64 -10.44 0.82
N VAL A 164 7.87 -9.24 1.35
CA VAL A 164 7.67 -8.00 0.63
C VAL A 164 8.92 -7.13 0.69
N VAL A 165 9.07 -6.27 -0.30
CA VAL A 165 10.11 -5.23 -0.34
C VAL A 165 9.42 -3.89 -0.44
N LEU A 166 9.79 -2.96 0.45
CA LEU A 166 9.30 -1.59 0.46
C LEU A 166 10.41 -0.65 0.01
N SER A 167 10.10 0.30 -0.87
CA SER A 167 11.06 1.22 -1.48
C SER A 167 10.52 2.65 -1.54
N LYS A 168 11.43 3.64 -1.48
CA LYS A 168 11.09 5.06 -1.70
C LYS A 168 10.91 5.42 -3.18
N THR A 169 11.53 4.66 -4.08
CA THR A 169 11.50 4.88 -5.53
C THR A 169 11.13 3.58 -6.24
N PRO A 170 10.54 3.64 -7.45
CA PRO A 170 10.27 2.43 -8.23
C PRO A 170 11.56 1.62 -8.44
N LEU A 171 11.47 0.30 -8.27
CA LEU A 171 12.56 -0.64 -8.51
C LEU A 171 12.47 -1.21 -9.93
N SER A 172 13.62 -1.44 -10.54
CA SER A 172 13.69 -2.22 -11.79
C SER A 172 13.33 -3.70 -11.55
N ASP A 173 12.94 -4.41 -12.61
CA ASP A 173 12.57 -5.83 -12.52
C ASP A 173 13.68 -6.71 -11.95
N ASP A 174 14.94 -6.39 -12.26
CA ASP A 174 16.09 -7.14 -11.75
C ASP A 174 16.29 -6.89 -10.24
N GLU A 175 16.15 -5.64 -9.78
CA GLU A 175 16.19 -5.31 -8.34
C GLU A 175 15.05 -6.00 -7.58
N GLN A 176 13.84 -5.99 -8.13
CA GLN A 176 12.69 -6.67 -7.54
C GLN A 176 12.96 -8.17 -7.38
N LYS A 177 13.44 -8.83 -8.44
CA LYS A 177 13.77 -10.27 -8.43
C LYS A 177 14.86 -10.59 -7.43
N GLU A 178 15.93 -9.80 -7.35
CA GLU A 178 17.01 -10.05 -6.39
C GLU A 178 16.53 -9.88 -4.94
N LEU A 179 15.82 -8.79 -4.64
CA LEU A 179 15.40 -8.49 -3.28
C LEU A 179 14.28 -9.42 -2.78
N LEU A 180 13.41 -9.92 -3.66
CA LEU A 180 12.30 -10.82 -3.30
C LEU A 180 12.73 -12.29 -3.12
N LYS A 181 13.91 -12.68 -3.59
CA LYS A 181 14.40 -14.05 -3.42
C LYS A 181 14.43 -14.46 -1.96
N LEU A 182 14.00 -15.70 -1.72
CA LEU A 182 14.20 -16.39 -0.45
C LEU A 182 15.52 -17.15 -0.51
N SER A 183 16.43 -16.85 0.41
CA SER A 183 17.69 -17.56 0.50
C SER A 183 17.47 -19.01 0.95
N LYS A 184 18.40 -19.90 0.63
CA LYS A 184 18.38 -21.29 1.11
C LYS A 184 18.37 -21.36 2.64
N ASP A 185 18.99 -20.39 3.31
CA ASP A 185 19.04 -20.32 4.77
C ASP A 185 17.67 -19.97 5.36
N VAL A 186 16.91 -19.05 4.75
CA VAL A 186 15.53 -18.76 5.17
C VAL A 186 14.67 -20.01 5.06
N ILE A 187 14.78 -20.77 3.96
CA ILE A 187 14.02 -22.02 3.76
C ILE A 187 14.44 -23.09 4.76
N LYS A 188 15.75 -23.21 5.02
CA LYS A 188 16.29 -24.15 6.00
C LYS A 188 15.79 -23.83 7.40
N ARG A 189 15.86 -22.57 7.81
CA ARG A 189 15.36 -22.11 9.13
C ARG A 189 13.85 -22.28 9.25
N LEU A 190 13.08 -22.00 8.20
CA LEU A 190 11.65 -22.31 8.21
C LEU A 190 11.40 -23.80 8.48
N ARG A 191 12.17 -24.70 7.89
CA ARG A 191 12.06 -26.14 8.13
C ARG A 191 12.48 -26.53 9.55
N ASP A 192 13.63 -26.03 9.99
CA ASP A 192 14.28 -26.47 11.23
C ASP A 192 13.65 -25.81 12.47
N GLU A 193 13.38 -24.51 12.40
CA GLU A 193 12.81 -23.69 13.49
C GLU A 193 11.29 -23.58 13.43
N ARG A 194 10.65 -23.93 12.30
CA ARG A 194 9.20 -23.76 12.06
C ARG A 194 8.72 -22.31 12.11
N VAL A 195 9.63 -21.36 11.85
CA VAL A 195 9.35 -19.93 11.85
C VAL A 195 9.79 -19.34 10.52
N PHE A 196 8.88 -18.62 9.86
CA PHE A 196 9.24 -17.81 8.71
C PHE A 196 9.75 -16.45 9.18
N ARG A 197 11.00 -16.13 8.86
CA ARG A 197 11.64 -14.85 9.14
C ARG A 197 12.21 -14.29 7.85
N VAL A 198 11.97 -13.01 7.63
CA VAL A 198 12.62 -12.25 6.55
C VAL A 198 13.80 -11.55 7.17
N ASP A 199 14.98 -11.89 6.68
CA ASP A 199 16.23 -11.23 6.98
C ASP A 199 16.72 -10.53 5.70
N ASP A 200 17.45 -9.43 5.84
CA ASP A 200 18.12 -8.72 4.73
C ASP A 200 19.35 -9.47 4.21
#